data_AF-A0A2R4D912-F1
#
_entry.id   AF-A0A2R4D912-F1
#
_cell.length_a   1.000
_cell.length_b   1.000
_cell.length_c   1.000
_cell.angle_alpha   90.00
_cell.angle_beta   90.00
_cell.angle_gamma   90.00
#
_symmetry.space_group_name_H-M   'P 1'
#
loop_
_entity.id
_entity.type
_entity.pdbx_description
1 polymer ?
#
loop_
_entity_poly.entity_id
_entity_poly.type
_entity_poly.pdbx_seq_one_letter_code
_entity_poly.pdbx_strand_id
1 'polypeptide(L)'
;MQSRSLLLDTGTWDILLDDTGNLAITDNPHAVAQDVACACSTFLGECWYDSTSGIPYWSRILGHWPGTQLVNATLQQEALKLPTVSAAICQVTVDKARTVTGVLRITDTNNDIFTVLL
;
A
#
# COMPACT_ATOMS: atom_id res chain seq x y z
N MET A 1 13.80 -11.54 -0.70
CA MET A 1 14.66 -10.47 -0.14
C MET A 1 14.19 -10.13 1.27
N GLN A 2 15.09 -9.85 2.21
CA GLN A 2 14.71 -9.43 3.57
C GLN A 2 14.54 -7.90 3.58
N SER A 3 13.33 -7.44 3.89
CA SER A 3 12.96 -6.05 4.18
C SER A 3 12.79 -5.88 5.69
N ARG A 4 13.25 -4.75 6.21
CA ARG A 4 13.13 -4.35 7.61
C ARG A 4 12.71 -2.90 7.66
N SER A 5 11.69 -2.60 8.45
CA SER A 5 11.16 -1.25 8.61
C SER A 5 10.86 -0.95 10.08
N LEU A 6 10.61 0.31 10.39
CA LEU A 6 10.01 0.70 11.66
C LEU A 6 8.57 0.18 11.70
N LEU A 7 8.20 -0.47 12.79
CA LEU A 7 6.81 -0.85 13.00
C LEU A 7 6.01 0.42 13.26
N LEU A 8 4.93 0.59 12.50
CA LEU A 8 3.95 1.64 12.72
C LEU A 8 2.76 1.05 13.47
N ASP A 9 2.17 1.85 14.35
CA ASP A 9 0.98 1.48 15.07
C ASP A 9 -0.19 1.30 14.10
N THR A 10 -0.93 0.19 14.23
CA THR A 10 -1.95 -0.19 13.25
C THR A 10 -3.21 0.68 13.31
N GLY A 11 -3.42 1.44 14.39
CA GLY A 11 -4.52 2.38 14.53
C GLY A 11 -4.17 3.80 14.13
N THR A 12 -2.95 4.25 14.44
CA THR A 12 -2.52 5.64 14.30
C THR A 12 -1.52 5.90 13.17
N TRP A 13 -0.88 4.86 12.65
CA TRP A 13 0.20 4.96 11.65
C TRP A 13 1.43 5.75 12.12
N ASP A 14 1.62 5.90 13.43
CA ASP A 14 2.78 6.57 14.03
C ASP A 14 3.85 5.56 14.48
N ILE A 15 5.06 6.05 14.71
CA ILE A 15 6.18 5.26 15.24
C ILE A 15 5.90 4.95 16.72
N LEU A 16 6.14 3.71 17.12
CA LEU A 16 6.00 3.28 18.52
C LEU A 16 7.30 2.67 19.07
N LEU A 17 7.32 2.52 20.40
CA LEU A 17 8.36 1.79 21.11
C LEU A 17 7.92 0.34 21.35
N ASP A 18 8.87 -0.58 21.41
CA ASP A 18 8.65 -1.95 21.88
C ASP A 18 8.54 -2.02 23.41
N ASP A 19 8.31 -3.22 23.94
CA ASP A 19 8.17 -3.49 25.37
C ASP A 19 9.45 -3.21 26.19
N THR A 20 10.58 -3.06 25.53
CA THR A 20 11.87 -2.70 26.13
C THR A 20 12.20 -1.21 26.01
N GLY A 21 11.36 -0.43 25.35
CA GLY A 21 11.54 1.00 25.13
C GLY A 21 12.44 1.37 23.95
N ASN A 22 12.78 0.43 23.07
CA ASN A 22 13.47 0.71 21.81
C ASN A 22 12.48 1.04 20.70
N LEU A 23 12.93 1.63 19.59
CA LEU A 23 12.09 1.80 18.40
C LEU A 23 11.62 0.43 17.89
N ALA A 24 10.31 0.25 17.79
CA ALA A 24 9.74 -1.00 17.31
C ALA A 24 10.12 -1.22 15.84
N ILE A 25 10.52 -2.45 15.52
CA ILE A 25 10.90 -2.85 14.17
C ILE A 25 10.04 -4.02 13.71
N THR A 26 9.95 -4.18 12.40
CA THR A 26 9.29 -5.32 11.79
C THR A 26 10.01 -5.76 10.52
N ASP A 27 9.90 -7.03 10.22
CA ASP A 27 10.50 -7.68 9.06
C ASP A 27 9.38 -8.12 8.08
N ASN A 28 9.75 -8.77 6.97
CA ASN A 28 8.77 -9.48 6.14
C ASN A 28 7.91 -10.45 6.98
N PRO A 29 6.62 -10.62 6.63
CA PRO A 29 5.91 -9.97 5.52
C PRO A 29 5.36 -8.57 5.86
N HIS A 30 5.35 -8.18 7.13
CA HIS A 30 4.65 -6.97 7.58
C HIS A 30 5.33 -5.67 7.11
N ALA A 31 6.67 -5.64 7.06
CA ALA A 31 7.39 -4.50 6.48
C ALA A 31 6.95 -4.23 5.03
N VAL A 32 6.82 -5.29 4.21
CA VAL A 32 6.36 -5.16 2.82
C VAL A 32 4.89 -4.73 2.76
N ALA A 33 4.05 -5.22 3.65
CA ALA A 33 2.65 -4.80 3.74
C ALA A 33 2.53 -3.29 4.03
N GLN A 34 3.34 -2.76 4.95
CA GLN A 34 3.40 -1.32 5.24
C GLN A 34 3.91 -0.52 4.05
N ASP A 35 4.99 -0.96 3.39
CA ASP A 35 5.53 -0.28 2.22
C ASP A 35 4.48 -0.18 1.09
N VAL A 36 3.76 -1.28 0.83
CA VAL A 36 2.67 -1.33 -0.15
C VAL A 36 1.54 -0.36 0.21
N ALA A 37 1.13 -0.32 1.47
CA ALA A 37 0.07 0.57 1.92
C ALA A 37 0.48 2.05 1.81
N CYS A 38 1.72 2.39 2.19
CA CYS A 38 2.27 3.74 2.02
C CYS A 38 2.33 4.14 0.54
N ALA A 39 2.82 3.25 -0.33
CA ALA A 39 2.89 3.50 -1.77
C ALA A 39 1.49 3.73 -2.37
N CYS A 40 0.50 2.94 -1.98
CA CYS A 40 -0.89 3.11 -2.44
C CYS A 40 -1.54 4.38 -1.87
N SER A 41 -1.15 4.84 -0.68
CA SER A 41 -1.70 6.06 -0.06
C SER A 41 -1.06 7.35 -0.60
N THR A 42 0.13 7.24 -1.20
CA THR A 42 0.88 8.39 -1.73
C THR A 42 0.19 8.97 -2.97
N PHE A 43 0.09 10.29 -3.04
CA PHE A 43 -0.46 10.96 -4.22
C PHE A 43 0.60 11.05 -5.31
N LEU A 44 0.21 10.82 -6.58
CA LEU A 44 1.13 10.91 -7.70
C LEU A 44 1.82 12.27 -7.73
N GLY A 45 3.16 12.25 -7.69
CA GLY A 45 3.99 13.46 -7.72
C GLY A 45 4.22 14.14 -6.37
N GLU A 46 3.68 13.60 -5.28
CA GLU A 46 3.89 14.11 -3.91
C GLU A 46 5.33 13.88 -3.44
N CYS A 47 5.92 12.75 -3.86
CA CYS A 47 7.29 12.40 -3.51
C CYS A 47 8.30 13.28 -4.28
N TRP A 48 8.99 14.16 -3.56
CA TRP A 48 9.90 15.16 -4.16
C TRP A 48 11.11 14.55 -4.88
N TYR A 49 11.60 13.38 -4.45
CA TYR A 49 12.73 12.69 -5.07
C TYR A 49 12.31 11.72 -6.18
N ASP A 50 11.04 11.31 -6.22
CA ASP A 50 10.47 10.47 -7.26
C ASP A 50 9.03 10.87 -7.57
N SER A 51 8.88 11.84 -8.48
CA SER A 51 7.57 12.33 -8.91
C SER A 51 6.74 11.30 -9.70
N THR A 52 7.29 10.13 -10.01
CA THR A 52 6.58 9.06 -10.73
C THR A 52 5.88 8.07 -9.80
N SER A 53 6.14 8.14 -8.50
CA SER A 53 5.47 7.33 -7.48
C SER A 53 4.16 7.97 -7.02
N GLY A 54 3.23 7.11 -6.61
CA GLY A 54 1.93 7.44 -6.08
C GLY A 54 0.79 7.20 -7.07
N ILE A 55 -0.42 7.31 -6.53
CA ILE A 55 -1.66 7.07 -7.26
C ILE A 55 -2.21 8.42 -7.78
N PRO A 56 -2.69 8.50 -9.04
CA PRO A 56 -3.30 9.70 -9.62
C PRO A 56 -4.69 9.98 -9.07
N TYR A 57 -4.80 10.15 -7.74
CA TYR A 57 -6.06 10.34 -7.06
C TYR A 57 -6.84 11.55 -7.59
N TRP A 58 -6.23 12.73 -7.69
CA TRP A 58 -6.92 13.94 -8.16
C TRP A 58 -7.29 13.93 -9.64
N SER A 59 -6.40 13.43 -10.48
CA SER A 59 -6.61 13.52 -11.93
C SER A 59 -7.52 12.42 -12.47
N ARG A 60 -7.67 11.28 -11.79
CA ARG A 60 -8.38 10.11 -12.35
C ARG A 60 -9.32 9.36 -11.40
N ILE A 61 -9.20 9.51 -10.07
CA ILE A 61 -9.94 8.65 -9.12
C ILE A 61 -10.92 9.45 -8.26
N LEU A 62 -10.42 10.30 -7.37
CA LEU A 62 -11.22 11.08 -6.44
C LEU A 62 -11.98 12.20 -7.16
N GLY A 63 -13.27 12.34 -6.88
CA GLY A 63 -14.15 13.27 -7.58
C GLY A 63 -14.60 12.80 -8.96
N HIS A 64 -14.14 11.62 -9.41
CA HIS A 64 -14.50 10.99 -10.67
C HIS A 64 -15.32 9.71 -10.44
N TRP A 65 -15.83 9.13 -11.52
CA TRP A 65 -16.49 7.81 -11.50
C TRP A 65 -15.65 6.79 -12.27
N PRO A 66 -14.44 6.43 -11.80
CA PRO A 66 -13.64 5.42 -12.46
C PRO A 66 -14.31 4.05 -12.35
N GLY A 67 -14.18 3.22 -13.40
CA GLY A 67 -14.51 1.80 -13.29
C GLY A 67 -13.59 1.12 -12.27
N THR A 68 -14.10 0.13 -11.54
CA THR A 68 -13.33 -0.60 -10.51
C THR A 68 -12.08 -1.26 -11.08
N GLN A 69 -12.11 -1.68 -12.33
CA GLN A 69 -10.95 -2.25 -13.02
C GLN A 69 -9.80 -1.24 -13.17
N LEU A 70 -10.10 0.05 -13.40
CA LEU A 70 -9.08 1.08 -13.48
C LEU A 70 -8.42 1.28 -12.11
N VAL A 71 -9.22 1.33 -11.04
CA VAL A 71 -8.71 1.48 -9.67
C VAL A 71 -7.85 0.27 -9.29
N ASN A 72 -8.34 -0.95 -9.53
CA ASN A 72 -7.59 -2.19 -9.30
C ASN A 72 -6.25 -2.18 -10.04
N ALA A 73 -6.26 -1.89 -11.35
CA ALA A 73 -5.05 -1.88 -12.16
C ALA A 73 -4.05 -0.84 -11.67
N THR A 74 -4.51 0.36 -11.29
CA THR A 74 -3.65 1.45 -10.81
C THR A 74 -2.97 1.09 -9.49
N LEU A 75 -3.73 0.57 -8.52
CA LEU A 75 -3.20 0.14 -7.22
C LEU A 75 -2.24 -1.04 -7.35
N GLN A 76 -2.56 -2.01 -8.22
CA GLN A 76 -1.66 -3.12 -8.51
C GLN A 76 -0.34 -2.65 -9.12
N GLN A 77 -0.41 -1.74 -10.10
CA GLN A 77 0.79 -1.21 -10.76
C GLN A 77 1.69 -0.49 -9.78
N GLU A 78 1.13 0.29 -8.86
CA GLU A 78 1.92 0.99 -7.84
C GLU A 78 2.58 0.01 -6.87
N ALA A 79 1.85 -0.99 -6.39
CA ALA A 79 2.43 -2.01 -5.52
C ALA A 79 3.56 -2.81 -6.20
N LEU A 80 3.45 -3.07 -7.50
CA LEU A 80 4.47 -3.76 -8.30
C LEU A 80 5.73 -2.93 -8.58
N LYS A 81 5.71 -1.60 -8.32
CA LYS A 81 6.95 -0.80 -8.38
C LYS A 81 7.91 -1.13 -7.25
N LEU A 82 7.41 -1.67 -6.13
CA LEU A 82 8.23 -2.05 -4.99
C LEU A 82 9.05 -3.31 -5.34
N PRO A 83 10.39 -3.28 -5.19
CA PRO A 83 11.25 -4.42 -5.56
C PRO A 83 11.03 -5.67 -4.69
N THR A 84 10.35 -5.51 -3.55
CA THR A 84 10.02 -6.59 -2.61
C THR A 84 8.75 -7.36 -2.99
N VAL A 85 7.96 -6.85 -3.95
CA VAL A 85 6.69 -7.43 -4.40
C VAL A 85 6.88 -8.19 -5.72
N SER A 86 6.46 -9.45 -5.76
CA SER A 86 6.53 -10.29 -6.97
C SER A 86 5.19 -10.34 -7.72
N ALA A 87 4.06 -10.29 -7.00
CA ALA A 87 2.73 -10.20 -7.59
C ALA A 87 1.78 -9.39 -6.71
N ALA A 88 0.82 -8.69 -7.34
CA ALA A 88 -0.22 -7.94 -6.65
C ALA A 88 -1.58 -8.15 -7.36
N ILE A 89 -2.61 -8.47 -6.59
CA ILE A 89 -3.99 -8.64 -7.09
C ILE A 89 -4.91 -7.78 -6.22
N CYS A 90 -5.58 -6.81 -6.83
CA CYS A 90 -6.47 -5.88 -6.15
C CYS A 90 -7.94 -6.21 -6.45
N GLN A 91 -8.77 -6.10 -5.42
CA GLN A 91 -10.21 -6.20 -5.53
C GLN A 91 -10.85 -5.08 -4.72
N VAL A 92 -11.24 -4.00 -5.41
CA VAL A 92 -12.05 -2.93 -4.83
C VAL A 92 -13.54 -3.13 -5.08
N THR A 93 -14.34 -2.67 -4.13
CA THR A 93 -15.78 -2.53 -4.20
C THR A 93 -16.15 -1.07 -3.97
N VAL A 94 -17.14 -0.59 -4.71
CA VAL A 94 -17.69 0.77 -4.54
C VAL A 94 -19.06 0.65 -3.90
N ASP A 95 -19.28 1.38 -2.82
CA ASP A 95 -20.57 1.42 -2.15
C ASP A 95 -21.49 2.51 -2.73
N LYS A 96 -22.72 2.57 -2.21
CA LYS A 96 -23.71 3.60 -2.62
C LYS A 96 -23.35 5.00 -2.13
N ALA A 97 -22.46 5.13 -1.14
CA ALA A 97 -21.97 6.38 -0.60
C ALA A 97 -20.76 6.94 -1.38
N ARG A 98 -20.37 6.29 -2.49
CA ARG A 98 -19.18 6.62 -3.30
C ARG A 98 -17.86 6.41 -2.53
N THR A 99 -17.87 5.51 -1.55
CA THR A 99 -16.68 5.03 -0.88
C THR A 99 -16.13 3.84 -1.66
N VAL A 100 -14.82 3.85 -1.88
CA VAL A 100 -14.10 2.71 -2.45
C VAL A 100 -13.37 2.01 -1.31
N THR A 101 -13.64 0.73 -1.12
CA THR A 101 -12.94 -0.12 -0.15
C THR A 101 -12.44 -1.36 -0.85
N GLY A 102 -11.32 -1.94 -0.41
CA GLY A 102 -10.84 -3.14 -1.06
C GLY A 102 -9.79 -3.91 -0.30
N VAL A 103 -9.31 -4.95 -0.97
CA VAL A 103 -8.17 -5.74 -0.52
C VAL A 103 -7.15 -5.84 -1.62
N LEU A 104 -5.88 -5.78 -1.23
CA LEU A 104 -4.75 -6.00 -2.11
C LEU A 104 -4.00 -7.24 -1.63
N ARG A 105 -4.13 -8.33 -2.37
CA ARG A 105 -3.40 -9.57 -2.10
C ARG A 105 -2.02 -9.46 -2.72
N ILE A 106 -0.99 -9.54 -1.87
CA ILE A 106 0.41 -9.43 -2.25
C ILE A 106 1.07 -10.80 -2.17
N THR A 107 1.94 -11.06 -3.12
CA THR A 107 2.96 -12.11 -3.04
C THR A 107 4.31 -11.42 -3.05
N ASP A 108 5.12 -11.64 -2.03
CA ASP A 108 6.44 -11.03 -1.94
C ASP A 108 7.49 -11.86 -2.70
N THR A 109 8.73 -11.39 -2.72
CA THR A 109 9.86 -12.10 -3.35
C THR A 109 10.32 -13.34 -2.58
N ASN A 110 9.82 -13.58 -1.36
CA ASN A 110 10.05 -14.79 -0.57
C ASN A 110 8.94 -15.84 -0.76
N ASN A 111 7.93 -15.53 -1.58
CA ASN A 111 6.71 -16.31 -1.81
C ASN A 111 5.72 -16.31 -0.62
N ASP A 112 5.86 -15.36 0.31
CA ASP A 112 4.85 -15.14 1.34
C ASP A 112 3.64 -14.43 0.72
N ILE A 113 2.44 -14.89 1.10
CA ILE A 113 1.18 -14.34 0.61
C ILE A 113 0.41 -13.73 1.77
N PHE A 114 0.08 -12.44 1.63
CA PHE A 114 -0.66 -11.69 2.64
C PHE A 114 -1.60 -10.68 1.97
N THR A 115 -2.46 -10.06 2.79
CA THR A 115 -3.46 -9.10 2.31
C THR A 115 -3.30 -7.77 3.02
N VAL A 116 -3.32 -6.70 2.24
CA VAL A 116 -3.36 -5.31 2.70
C VAL A 116 -4.80 -4.79 2.52
N LEU A 117 -5.34 -4.15 3.53
CA LEU A 117 -6.66 -3.49 3.46
C LEU A 117 -6.49 -2.11 2.81
N LEU A 118 -7.41 -1.77 1.90
CA LEU A 118 -7.45 -0.51 1.13
C LEU A 118 -8.70 0.29 1.46
#